data_AF-S5TL92-F1
#
_entry.id   AF-S5TL92-F1
#
_cell.length_a   1.000
_cell.length_b   1.000
_cell.length_c   1.000
_cell.angle_alpha   90.00
_cell.angle_beta   90.00
_cell.angle_gamma   90.00
#
_symmetry.space_group_name_H-M   'P 1'
#
loop_
_entity.id
_entity.type
_entity.pdbx_description
1 polymer ?
#
loop_
_entity_poly.entity_id
_entity_poly.type
_entity_poly.pdbx_seq_one_letter_code
_entity_poly.pdbx_strand_id
1 'polypeptide(L)'
;MICAVALVLAIVLPVVPVHAGPAVQVCQNGVCDGGKDPGTAASDRILQTAQQWSRRIELHVSPADGWMAWASIDNGSPGDEVWLDRRIDGGEDRSLGRTSIPFGQRGWRSQMYWISDPARGLGQVRACGKAWDRPEVACTEYLPSCVSGWCDGLDPAGAQERFGPLSWVWYRKIALHIRTDSRMAWASIDNGSTGDQVWLDRSFDGGATWQSRLGGNGIPHCDPTTTCGWRTWMYTFDDTIGGTRPGMLRACGKAHDRGDIGCTPWAGPNDGIPAVPHTAAVDILMLGYDSNEHQWGPDDGQWLSANALTATIDYMIRTGDRRYAGVPGSIRARYPSGIPDENGFFDDYGWWGLAWVRAYDLTGDSSYLDLARDIAFRVGEAWKGETCGGGLRWKSSSADKNLITNVLYMKLAATLHNHGLGQGYWRDEAQKIWRWLRGGGGRPLLGSSPGLAYDTLHVDNGVCSVDDNYFTFTYNQGVLIGGLAELYVATRAVDTLLWATGVANMATAHPDMLSGNGILHYDPEENTDGLKDRAARYPEDGAAFKGVFVRNLRLLLDVSTSIGHPNSRWAEFLHRQTASIVANDRAGWAEFGFHWEGPIRLSFRVSDTEGSYVTFATQAAAVDAFNASAIL
;
A
#
# COMPACT_ATOMS: atom_id res chain seq x y z
N MET A 1 -27.51 -20.55 59.81
CA MET A 1 -26.37 -21.50 59.77
C MET A 1 -25.62 -21.25 58.48
N ILE A 2 -24.29 -21.30 58.57
CA ILE A 2 -23.30 -20.70 57.67
C ILE A 2 -23.34 -21.34 56.27
N CYS A 3 -23.43 -20.52 55.21
CA CYS A 3 -23.14 -20.92 53.84
C CYS A 3 -21.77 -20.33 53.45
N ALA A 4 -20.79 -21.22 53.24
CA ALA A 4 -19.42 -20.90 52.94
C ALA A 4 -19.26 -20.43 51.48
N VAL A 5 -18.61 -19.29 51.30
CA VAL A 5 -18.15 -18.77 50.01
C VAL A 5 -16.87 -19.49 49.64
N ALA A 6 -16.88 -20.25 48.54
CA ALA A 6 -15.68 -20.87 47.98
C ALA A 6 -14.87 -19.83 47.21
N LEU A 7 -13.72 -19.44 47.76
CA LEU A 7 -12.74 -18.59 47.10
C LEU A 7 -11.88 -19.47 46.17
N VAL A 8 -12.06 -19.35 44.85
CA VAL A 8 -11.19 -19.99 43.87
C VAL A 8 -9.91 -19.15 43.75
N LEU A 9 -8.80 -19.64 44.32
CA LEU A 9 -7.47 -19.08 44.12
C LEU A 9 -7.03 -19.35 42.67
N ALA A 10 -6.98 -18.30 41.84
CA ALA A 10 -6.27 -18.35 40.56
C ALA A 10 -4.76 -18.37 40.84
N ILE A 11 -4.11 -19.50 40.54
CA ILE A 11 -2.66 -19.61 40.55
C ILE A 11 -2.15 -18.85 39.32
N VAL A 12 -1.69 -17.61 39.54
CA VAL A 12 -0.91 -16.87 38.55
C VAL A 12 0.48 -17.49 38.51
N LEU A 13 0.72 -18.35 37.53
CA LEU A 13 2.08 -18.76 37.19
C LEU A 13 2.84 -17.51 36.70
N PRO A 14 4.00 -17.16 37.29
CA PRO A 14 4.78 -16.06 36.77
C PRO A 14 5.21 -16.41 35.34
N VAL A 15 4.84 -15.56 34.39
CA VAL A 15 5.40 -15.59 33.05
C VAL A 15 6.90 -15.35 33.21
N VAL A 16 7.69 -16.42 33.11
CA VAL A 16 9.14 -16.31 33.05
C VAL A 16 9.45 -15.56 31.76
N PRO A 17 10.14 -14.41 31.79
CA PRO A 17 10.55 -13.75 30.57
C PRO A 17 11.42 -14.71 29.77
N VAL A 18 11.01 -14.99 28.53
CA VAL A 18 11.85 -15.65 27.55
C VAL A 18 13.08 -14.76 27.38
N HIS A 19 14.20 -15.19 27.95
CA HIS A 19 15.47 -14.52 27.75
C HIS A 19 15.85 -14.71 26.29
N ALA A 20 15.97 -13.60 25.56
CA ALA A 20 16.56 -13.61 24.22
C ALA A 20 17.95 -14.25 24.32
N GLY A 21 18.20 -15.27 23.48
CA GLY A 21 19.52 -15.88 23.36
C GLY A 21 20.58 -14.84 22.95
N PRO A 22 21.88 -15.13 23.15
CA PRO A 22 22.94 -14.21 22.72
C PRO A 22 22.87 -13.98 21.21
N ALA A 23 23.06 -12.73 20.78
CA ALA A 23 23.07 -12.35 19.37
C ALA A 23 24.08 -13.21 18.59
N VAL A 24 23.66 -13.77 17.46
CA VAL A 24 24.54 -14.56 16.58
C VAL A 24 25.54 -13.61 15.92
N GLN A 25 26.84 -13.88 16.09
CA GLN A 25 27.91 -13.08 15.51
C GLN A 25 27.92 -13.23 13.99
N VAL A 26 27.82 -12.11 13.26
CA VAL A 26 27.87 -12.12 11.79
C VAL A 26 29.31 -12.00 11.32
N CYS A 27 29.73 -12.87 10.40
CA CYS A 27 31.07 -12.87 9.82
C CYS A 27 31.00 -12.88 8.30
N GLN A 28 31.64 -11.91 7.65
CA GLN A 28 31.70 -11.80 6.20
C GLN A 28 33.10 -11.36 5.76
N ASN A 29 33.58 -11.86 4.62
CA ASN A 29 34.87 -11.49 4.04
C ASN A 29 36.06 -11.58 5.02
N GLY A 30 36.04 -12.55 5.93
CA GLY A 30 37.10 -12.75 6.94
C GLY A 30 37.06 -11.77 8.12
N VAL A 31 36.05 -10.90 8.21
CA VAL A 31 35.83 -9.97 9.34
C VAL A 31 34.52 -10.30 10.02
N CYS A 32 34.57 -10.47 11.34
CA CYS A 32 33.37 -10.68 12.16
C CYS A 32 32.92 -9.38 12.83
N ASP A 33 31.66 -9.35 13.26
CA ASP A 33 31.10 -8.34 14.16
C ASP A 33 32.07 -8.04 15.31
N GLY A 34 32.39 -6.75 15.51
CA GLY A 34 33.34 -6.27 16.53
C GLY A 34 34.82 -6.48 16.19
N GLY A 35 35.14 -7.08 15.05
CA GLY A 35 36.51 -7.44 14.65
C GLY A 35 37.29 -6.35 13.92
N LYS A 36 36.69 -5.18 13.67
CA LYS A 36 37.33 -4.05 12.97
C LYS A 36 37.15 -2.74 13.73
N ASP A 37 38.26 -2.03 13.91
CA ASP A 37 38.28 -0.73 14.56
C ASP A 37 37.89 0.38 13.56
N PRO A 38 36.95 1.29 13.90
CA PRO A 38 36.51 2.31 12.95
C PRO A 38 37.58 3.34 12.57
N GLY A 39 38.76 3.34 13.22
CA GLY A 39 39.90 4.20 12.88
C GLY A 39 40.63 3.70 11.63
N THR A 40 40.29 2.48 11.19
CA THR A 40 40.76 1.84 9.96
C THR A 40 39.65 1.70 8.92
N ALA A 41 38.51 2.36 9.12
CA ALA A 41 37.41 2.35 8.16
C ALA A 41 37.86 2.99 6.84
N ALA A 42 37.53 2.34 5.72
CA ALA A 42 37.85 2.82 4.38
C ALA A 42 36.95 4.00 3.96
N SER A 43 35.82 4.19 4.64
CA SER A 43 34.93 5.34 4.48
C SER A 43 34.17 5.61 5.79
N ASP A 44 33.79 6.87 6.01
CA ASP A 44 32.96 7.27 7.13
C ASP A 44 31.82 8.17 6.63
N ARG A 45 30.59 7.65 6.72
CA ARG A 45 29.38 8.38 6.34
C ARG A 45 28.44 8.42 7.54
N ILE A 46 28.23 9.61 8.07
CA ILE A 46 27.23 9.86 9.12
C ILE A 46 25.85 9.88 8.48
N LEU A 47 25.00 8.90 8.81
CA LEU A 47 23.65 8.81 8.27
C LEU A 47 22.65 9.64 9.06
N GLN A 48 22.84 9.74 10.37
CA GLN A 48 21.95 10.49 11.25
C GLN A 48 22.62 10.77 12.59
N THR A 49 22.14 11.82 13.24
CA THR A 49 22.57 12.23 14.57
C THR A 49 21.36 12.36 15.49
N ALA A 50 21.41 11.72 16.65
CA ALA A 50 20.49 11.92 17.77
C ALA A 50 21.11 12.84 18.82
N GLN A 51 20.28 13.60 19.53
CA GLN A 51 20.74 14.47 20.62
C GLN A 51 20.08 14.10 21.95
N GLN A 52 20.88 14.12 23.01
CA GLN A 52 20.40 13.89 24.37
C GLN A 52 21.20 14.74 25.37
N TRP A 53 20.58 15.77 25.96
CA TRP A 53 21.22 16.65 26.95
C TRP A 53 22.64 17.08 26.57
N SER A 54 22.82 17.67 25.38
CA SER A 54 24.10 18.05 24.74
C SER A 54 24.98 16.92 24.19
N ARG A 55 24.70 15.65 24.49
CA ARG A 55 25.37 14.50 23.85
C ARG A 55 24.91 14.40 22.41
N ARG A 56 25.87 14.11 21.54
CA ARG A 56 25.67 13.90 20.11
C ARG A 56 25.95 12.43 19.83
N ILE A 57 24.91 11.67 19.48
CA ILE A 57 25.01 10.24 19.19
C ILE A 57 24.89 10.07 17.68
N GLU A 58 25.86 9.43 17.04
CA GLU A 58 25.91 9.34 15.58
C GLU A 58 25.93 7.90 15.11
N LEU A 59 25.18 7.66 14.02
CA LEU A 59 25.26 6.43 13.26
C LEU A 59 26.19 6.63 12.07
N HIS A 60 27.28 5.89 12.07
CA HIS A 60 28.26 5.88 10.99
C HIS A 60 28.17 4.59 10.19
N VAL A 61 28.35 4.70 8.88
CA VAL A 61 28.45 3.54 7.97
C VAL A 61 29.67 3.67 7.07
N SER A 62 30.25 2.53 6.71
CA SER A 62 31.31 2.40 5.72
C SER A 62 30.88 1.49 4.57
N PRO A 63 30.33 2.04 3.48
CA PRO A 63 30.01 1.27 2.28
C PRO A 63 31.25 0.66 1.64
N ALA A 64 32.42 1.32 1.74
CA ALA A 64 33.69 0.81 1.22
C ALA A 64 34.20 -0.43 1.98
N ASP A 65 33.74 -0.65 3.22
CA ASP A 65 34.00 -1.86 4.01
C ASP A 65 32.88 -2.89 3.90
N GLY A 66 32.07 -2.84 2.84
CA GLY A 66 30.97 -3.77 2.63
C GLY A 66 29.71 -3.47 3.45
N TRP A 67 29.49 -2.20 3.84
CA TRP A 67 28.35 -1.79 4.68
C TRP A 67 28.45 -2.27 6.12
N MET A 68 29.60 -2.02 6.75
CA MET A 68 29.74 -2.09 8.21
C MET A 68 29.37 -0.74 8.87
N ALA A 69 28.92 -0.78 10.11
CA ALA A 69 28.50 0.40 10.87
C ALA A 69 29.13 0.46 12.27
N TRP A 70 29.17 1.64 12.86
CA TRP A 70 29.49 1.84 14.27
C TRP A 70 28.68 3.01 14.85
N ALA A 71 28.58 3.06 16.16
CA ALA A 71 27.96 4.15 16.89
C ALA A 71 29.04 5.00 17.59
N SER A 72 28.84 6.31 17.63
CA SER A 72 29.67 7.23 18.41
C SER A 72 28.81 8.09 19.34
N ILE A 73 29.43 8.56 20.41
CA ILE A 73 28.86 9.53 21.35
C ILE A 73 29.89 10.62 21.59
N ASP A 74 29.52 11.87 21.34
CA ASP A 74 30.34 13.05 21.56
C ASP A 74 29.70 14.01 22.57
N ASN A 75 30.49 14.96 23.07
CA ASN A 75 30.11 15.92 24.11
C ASN A 75 29.58 15.27 25.40
N GLY A 76 29.94 14.01 25.63
CA GLY A 76 29.58 13.26 26.82
C GLY A 76 30.55 13.43 27.97
N SER A 77 30.28 12.66 29.03
CA SER A 77 31.12 12.52 30.21
C SER A 77 31.67 11.09 30.31
N PRO A 78 32.81 10.87 30.98
CA PRO A 78 33.27 9.52 31.30
C PRO A 78 32.17 8.66 31.91
N GLY A 79 32.01 7.45 31.40
CA GLY A 79 30.95 6.51 31.77
C GLY A 79 29.72 6.55 30.87
N ASP A 80 29.47 7.62 30.10
CA ASP A 80 28.35 7.67 29.15
C ASP A 80 28.50 6.51 28.14
N GLU A 81 27.41 5.81 27.84
CA GLU A 81 27.43 4.56 27.07
C GLU A 81 26.96 4.77 25.63
N VAL A 82 27.51 3.99 24.70
CA VAL A 82 27.12 3.97 23.28
C VAL A 82 27.17 2.55 22.70
N TRP A 83 26.23 2.21 21.81
CA TRP A 83 26.12 0.91 21.15
C TRP A 83 25.31 0.98 19.85
N LEU A 84 25.25 -0.13 19.11
CA LEU A 84 24.33 -0.34 18.00
C LEU A 84 23.20 -1.32 18.38
N ASP A 85 21.98 -1.04 17.94
CA ASP A 85 20.94 -2.07 17.80
C ASP A 85 20.80 -2.40 16.30
N ARG A 86 20.65 -3.67 15.96
CA ARG A 86 20.49 -4.17 14.58
C ARG A 86 19.14 -4.87 14.43
N ARG A 87 18.35 -4.46 13.44
CA ARG A 87 17.13 -5.16 13.01
C ARG A 87 17.42 -5.88 11.70
N ILE A 88 16.98 -7.13 11.60
CA ILE A 88 17.12 -7.95 10.41
C ILE A 88 15.94 -8.91 10.31
N ASP A 89 15.65 -9.47 9.13
CA ASP A 89 14.52 -10.39 9.02
C ASP A 89 14.66 -11.56 10.02
N GLY A 90 13.61 -11.78 10.79
CA GLY A 90 13.59 -12.82 11.84
C GLY A 90 14.10 -12.39 13.23
N GLY A 91 14.50 -11.13 13.47
CA GLY A 91 14.79 -10.67 14.84
C GLY A 91 15.50 -9.32 14.99
N GLU A 92 15.91 -9.03 16.22
CA GLU A 92 16.65 -7.83 16.60
C GLU A 92 17.83 -8.22 17.48
N ASP A 93 19.04 -7.79 17.11
CA ASP A 93 20.25 -7.92 17.92
C ASP A 93 20.46 -6.59 18.67
N ARG A 94 20.40 -6.62 20.00
CA ARG A 94 20.48 -5.40 20.84
C ARG A 94 21.85 -5.21 21.48
N SER A 95 22.23 -3.95 21.71
CA SER A 95 23.45 -3.59 22.46
C SER A 95 24.75 -4.13 21.87
N LEU A 96 24.84 -4.21 20.54
CA LEU A 96 26.05 -4.59 19.82
C LEU A 96 27.17 -3.58 20.10
N GLY A 97 28.30 -4.09 20.59
CA GLY A 97 29.50 -3.29 20.83
C GLY A 97 29.35 -2.24 21.92
N ARG A 98 28.41 -2.44 22.85
CA ARG A 98 28.19 -1.52 23.95
C ARG A 98 29.46 -1.24 24.73
N THR A 99 29.79 0.04 24.84
CA THR A 99 31.00 0.55 25.46
C THR A 99 30.73 1.91 26.10
N SER A 100 31.67 2.44 26.88
CA SER A 100 31.51 3.70 27.60
C SER A 100 32.69 4.64 27.38
N ILE A 101 32.43 5.96 27.48
CA ILE A 101 33.45 6.99 27.36
C ILE A 101 34.52 6.77 28.45
N PRO A 102 35.80 6.57 28.07
CA PRO A 102 36.88 6.39 29.04
C PRO A 102 37.14 7.65 29.87
N PHE A 103 37.79 7.47 31.01
CA PHE A 103 38.25 8.60 31.82
C PHE A 103 39.17 9.54 31.01
N GLY A 104 38.95 10.85 31.17
CA GLY A 104 39.72 11.89 30.47
C GLY A 104 39.23 12.19 29.04
N GLN A 105 38.20 11.50 28.55
CA GLN A 105 37.64 11.73 27.22
C GLN A 105 36.25 12.36 27.29
N ARG A 106 35.82 12.95 26.17
CA ARG A 106 34.51 13.60 25.97
C ARG A 106 33.70 12.97 24.83
N GLY A 107 34.28 12.00 24.15
CA GLY A 107 33.60 11.20 23.13
C GLY A 107 34.22 9.82 23.01
N TRP A 108 33.44 8.87 22.49
CA TRP A 108 33.87 7.49 22.29
C TRP A 108 33.00 6.80 21.24
N ARG A 109 33.34 5.56 20.87
CA ARG A 109 32.66 4.81 19.81
C ARG A 109 32.75 3.30 20.00
N SER A 110 31.78 2.57 19.44
CA SER A 110 31.83 1.11 19.35
C SER A 110 32.83 0.62 18.31
N GLN A 111 33.09 -0.70 18.28
CA GLN A 111 33.71 -1.36 17.13
C GLN A 111 32.74 -1.40 15.93
N MET A 112 33.22 -1.85 14.77
CA MET A 112 32.41 -1.99 13.56
C MET A 112 31.61 -3.32 13.54
N TYR A 113 30.36 -3.26 13.10
CA TYR A 113 29.43 -4.39 13.00
C TYR A 113 28.82 -4.46 11.60
N TRP A 114 28.54 -5.66 11.11
CA TRP A 114 27.84 -5.86 9.85
C TRP A 114 26.38 -5.42 9.97
N ILE A 115 25.91 -4.65 9.00
CA ILE A 115 24.52 -4.21 8.97
C ILE A 115 23.60 -5.36 8.56
N SER A 116 23.97 -6.07 7.48
CA SER A 116 23.21 -7.19 6.93
C SER A 116 23.86 -8.53 7.26
N ASP A 117 23.11 -9.62 7.14
CA ASP A 117 23.58 -10.99 7.37
C ASP A 117 23.22 -11.84 6.15
N PRO A 118 24.19 -12.49 5.47
CA PRO A 118 23.89 -13.33 4.31
C PRO A 118 22.86 -14.44 4.59
N ALA A 119 22.74 -14.89 5.85
CA ALA A 119 21.77 -15.90 6.25
C ALA A 119 20.39 -15.34 6.60
N ARG A 120 20.30 -14.08 7.05
CA ARG A 120 19.05 -13.44 7.51
C ARG A 120 18.57 -12.29 6.62
N GLY A 121 19.32 -11.90 5.59
CA GLY A 121 18.92 -10.88 4.63
C GLY A 121 19.47 -9.48 4.92
N LEU A 122 18.77 -8.46 4.39
CA LEU A 122 19.13 -7.06 4.57
C LEU A 122 18.79 -6.61 5.98
N GLY A 123 19.71 -5.90 6.63
CA GLY A 123 19.49 -5.33 7.96
C GLY A 123 19.49 -3.81 7.96
N GLN A 124 19.03 -3.26 9.08
CA GLN A 124 19.18 -1.85 9.47
C GLN A 124 19.81 -1.81 10.85
N VAL A 125 20.52 -0.73 11.15
CA VAL A 125 21.10 -0.47 12.46
C VAL A 125 20.70 0.91 12.97
N ARG A 126 20.72 1.09 14.28
CA ARG A 126 20.63 2.42 14.89
C ARG A 126 21.70 2.58 15.94
N ALA A 127 22.25 3.79 16.05
CA ALA A 127 23.15 4.16 17.13
C ALA A 127 22.34 4.58 18.34
N CYS A 128 22.64 4.02 19.50
CA CYS A 128 22.00 4.35 20.76
C CYS A 128 23.06 4.76 21.78
N GLY A 129 22.68 5.68 22.66
CA GLY A 129 23.52 6.07 23.77
C GLY A 129 22.72 6.54 24.97
N LYS A 130 23.38 6.62 26.12
CA LYS A 130 22.80 7.18 27.34
C LYS A 130 23.86 7.77 28.24
N ALA A 131 23.45 8.73 29.07
CA ALA A 131 24.31 9.23 30.14
C ALA A 131 24.47 8.17 31.25
N TRP A 132 25.63 8.14 31.90
CA TRP A 132 25.95 7.10 32.88
C TRP A 132 25.08 7.16 34.15
N ASP A 133 24.70 8.37 34.55
CA ASP A 133 23.93 8.67 35.76
C ASP A 133 22.41 8.67 35.52
N ARG A 134 21.97 8.29 34.32
CA ARG A 134 20.59 8.43 33.87
C ARG A 134 20.07 7.18 33.16
N PRO A 135 18.79 6.82 33.34
CA PRO A 135 18.20 5.67 32.66
C PRO A 135 17.82 5.91 31.21
N GLU A 136 17.60 7.16 30.78
CA GLU A 136 17.03 7.47 29.47
C GLU A 136 18.03 7.17 28.35
N VAL A 137 17.55 6.55 27.28
CA VAL A 137 18.32 6.20 26.09
C VAL A 137 17.84 7.04 24.93
N ALA A 138 18.76 7.64 24.18
CA ALA A 138 18.47 8.23 22.88
C ALA A 138 19.07 7.36 21.77
N CYS A 139 18.31 7.16 20.70
CA CYS A 139 18.74 6.41 19.54
C CYS A 139 18.48 7.19 18.24
N THR A 140 19.26 6.90 17.21
CA THR A 140 18.92 7.25 15.83
C THR A 140 17.78 6.37 15.31
N GLU A 141 17.29 6.70 14.13
CA GLU A 141 16.45 5.81 13.32
C GLU A 141 17.25 4.59 12.85
N TYR A 142 16.52 3.55 12.46
CA TYR A 142 17.06 2.35 11.82
C TYR A 142 17.43 2.65 10.36
N LEU A 143 18.73 2.60 10.03
CA LEU A 143 19.31 2.91 8.73
C LEU A 143 20.50 1.97 8.42
N PRO A 144 20.96 1.87 7.16
CA PRO A 144 20.36 2.39 5.93
C PRO A 144 19.15 1.56 5.48
N SER A 145 18.16 2.19 4.85
CA SER A 145 17.24 1.48 3.95
C SER A 145 17.96 1.20 2.63
N CYS A 146 17.73 0.01 2.06
CA CYS A 146 18.37 -0.46 0.84
C CYS A 146 17.35 -1.05 -0.13
N VAL A 147 17.24 -0.48 -1.34
CA VAL A 147 16.26 -0.87 -2.36
C VAL A 147 16.97 -1.12 -3.68
N SER A 148 16.88 -2.35 -4.20
CA SER A 148 17.48 -2.73 -5.48
C SER A 148 18.97 -2.37 -5.61
N GLY A 149 19.73 -2.52 -4.52
CA GLY A 149 21.18 -2.21 -4.47
C GLY A 149 21.52 -0.74 -4.19
N TRP A 150 20.51 0.13 -4.05
CA TRP A 150 20.68 1.54 -3.67
C TRP A 150 20.37 1.70 -2.19
N CYS A 151 21.32 2.21 -1.42
CA CYS A 151 21.20 2.31 0.04
C CYS A 151 21.35 3.75 0.51
N ASP A 152 20.73 4.07 1.64
CA ASP A 152 20.97 5.36 2.31
C ASP A 152 22.46 5.59 2.56
N GLY A 153 22.90 6.84 2.40
CA GLY A 153 24.28 7.22 2.56
C GLY A 153 25.11 7.16 1.28
N LEU A 154 24.54 6.90 0.10
CA LEU A 154 25.30 6.99 -1.16
C LEU A 154 25.70 8.43 -1.50
N ASP A 155 26.85 8.60 -2.14
CA ASP A 155 27.34 9.92 -2.56
C ASP A 155 26.57 10.41 -3.80
N PRO A 156 25.93 11.60 -3.77
CA PRO A 156 25.25 12.14 -4.94
C PRO A 156 26.17 12.60 -6.08
N ALA A 157 27.50 12.56 -5.91
CA ALA A 157 28.43 13.04 -6.92
C ALA A 157 28.28 12.26 -8.24
N GLY A 158 28.02 12.99 -9.33
CA GLY A 158 27.82 12.40 -10.67
C GLY A 158 26.45 11.75 -10.91
N ALA A 159 25.52 11.88 -9.96
CA ALA A 159 24.15 11.43 -10.13
C ALA A 159 23.43 12.20 -11.24
N GLN A 160 22.67 11.48 -12.07
CA GLN A 160 21.70 12.13 -12.97
C GLN A 160 20.42 12.43 -12.19
N GLU A 161 20.02 13.69 -12.20
CA GLU A 161 18.92 14.16 -11.37
C GLU A 161 17.99 15.08 -12.14
N ARG A 162 16.76 15.14 -11.65
CA ARG A 162 15.77 16.12 -12.06
C ARG A 162 15.56 17.10 -10.92
N PHE A 163 15.21 18.32 -11.30
CA PHE A 163 15.00 19.40 -10.35
C PHE A 163 13.77 19.11 -9.50
N GLY A 164 13.97 18.91 -8.20
CA GLY A 164 12.87 18.74 -7.25
C GLY A 164 12.37 20.08 -6.70
N PRO A 165 11.44 20.04 -5.73
CA PRO A 165 10.86 21.23 -5.14
C PRO A 165 11.89 22.12 -4.43
N LEU A 166 11.59 23.42 -4.34
CA LEU A 166 12.41 24.42 -3.68
C LEU A 166 11.74 24.98 -2.43
N SER A 167 12.57 25.46 -1.51
CA SER A 167 12.16 26.27 -0.36
C SER A 167 13.22 27.33 -0.07
N TRP A 168 12.83 28.33 0.71
CA TRP A 168 13.72 29.42 1.11
C TRP A 168 13.58 29.69 2.60
N VAL A 169 14.71 29.89 3.26
CA VAL A 169 14.75 30.35 4.64
C VAL A 169 15.80 31.45 4.73
N TRP A 170 15.41 32.69 5.04
CA TRP A 170 16.34 33.81 5.13
C TRP A 170 17.31 33.95 3.94
N TYR A 171 16.86 33.86 2.68
CA TYR A 171 17.71 33.88 1.47
C TYR A 171 18.59 32.65 1.23
N ARG A 172 18.55 31.64 2.11
CA ARG A 172 19.16 30.34 1.87
C ARG A 172 18.22 29.56 0.96
N LYS A 173 18.73 29.05 -0.14
CA LYS A 173 17.95 28.22 -1.06
C LYS A 173 18.09 26.78 -0.62
N ILE A 174 16.96 26.13 -0.33
CA ILE A 174 16.90 24.72 -0.02
C ILE A 174 16.30 24.00 -1.21
N ALA A 175 16.97 22.95 -1.69
CA ALA A 175 16.52 22.18 -2.84
C ALA A 175 16.50 20.69 -2.51
N LEU A 176 15.45 20.02 -2.95
CA LEU A 176 15.41 18.57 -3.05
C LEU A 176 15.85 18.17 -4.46
N HIS A 177 16.78 17.24 -4.56
CA HIS A 177 17.29 16.71 -5.82
C HIS A 177 16.90 15.24 -5.93
N ILE A 178 16.16 14.88 -6.98
CA ILE A 178 15.62 13.52 -7.15
C ILE A 178 16.35 12.83 -8.30
N ARG A 179 16.92 11.66 -8.04
CA ARG A 179 17.65 10.90 -9.06
C ARG A 179 16.68 10.36 -10.13
N THR A 180 17.14 10.30 -11.39
CA THR A 180 16.27 9.89 -12.52
C THR A 180 16.23 8.39 -12.76
N ASP A 181 17.28 7.68 -12.35
CA ASP A 181 17.52 6.24 -12.60
C ASP A 181 17.42 5.40 -11.31
N SER A 182 17.20 6.04 -10.16
CA SER A 182 16.77 5.33 -8.95
C SER A 182 15.84 6.17 -8.10
N ARG A 183 15.13 5.48 -7.23
CA ARG A 183 14.24 6.05 -6.22
C ARG A 183 15.04 6.55 -5.02
N MET A 184 15.95 7.50 -5.27
CA MET A 184 16.74 8.19 -4.25
C MET A 184 16.66 9.70 -4.42
N ALA A 185 16.82 10.43 -3.33
CA ALA A 185 16.98 11.87 -3.34
C ALA A 185 18.01 12.35 -2.32
N TRP A 186 18.45 13.59 -2.47
CA TRP A 186 19.34 14.29 -1.54
C TRP A 186 18.94 15.76 -1.45
N ALA A 187 19.38 16.44 -0.40
CA ALA A 187 19.07 17.85 -0.18
C ALA A 187 20.31 18.73 -0.30
N SER A 188 20.14 19.95 -0.81
CA SER A 188 21.17 20.99 -0.78
C SER A 188 20.68 22.26 -0.08
N ILE A 189 21.62 22.99 0.50
CA ILE A 189 21.45 24.38 0.91
C ILE A 189 22.50 25.23 0.20
N ASP A 190 22.05 26.26 -0.50
CA ASP A 190 22.90 27.24 -1.18
C ASP A 190 22.70 28.64 -0.56
N ASN A 191 23.66 29.54 -0.80
CA ASN A 191 23.72 30.88 -0.20
C ASN A 191 23.73 30.84 1.34
N GLY A 192 24.40 29.82 1.90
CA GLY A 192 24.49 29.60 3.33
C GLY A 192 25.68 30.31 3.99
N SER A 193 25.78 30.09 5.30
CA SER A 193 26.91 30.46 6.15
C SER A 193 27.45 29.24 6.90
N THR A 194 28.69 29.32 7.39
CA THR A 194 29.30 28.25 8.20
C THR A 194 28.38 27.90 9.35
N GLY A 195 28.07 26.61 9.51
CA GLY A 195 27.17 26.09 10.53
C GLY A 195 25.70 25.98 10.10
N ASP A 196 25.27 26.59 8.98
CA ASP A 196 23.90 26.44 8.48
C ASP A 196 23.63 24.95 8.21
N GLN A 197 22.39 24.49 8.36
CA GLN A 197 22.09 23.05 8.35
C GLN A 197 21.14 22.70 7.21
N VAL A 198 21.37 21.54 6.60
CA VAL A 198 20.47 20.90 5.63
C VAL A 198 20.30 19.43 5.95
N TRP A 199 19.08 18.93 5.78
CA TRP A 199 18.74 17.53 5.98
C TRP A 199 17.55 17.11 5.11
N LEU A 200 17.28 15.80 5.09
CA LEU A 200 16.05 15.24 4.57
C LEU A 200 15.14 14.79 5.71
N ASP A 201 13.83 15.03 5.56
CA ASP A 201 12.81 14.30 6.30
C ASP A 201 12.22 13.23 5.36
N ARG A 202 11.91 12.04 5.90
CA ARG A 202 11.33 10.91 5.16
C ARG A 202 10.05 10.42 5.82
N SER A 203 8.98 10.26 5.04
CA SER A 203 7.68 9.78 5.52
C SER A 203 7.21 8.58 4.70
N PHE A 204 6.42 7.71 5.33
CA PHE A 204 5.75 6.56 4.69
C PHE A 204 4.22 6.64 4.84
N ASP A 205 3.70 7.81 5.23
CA ASP A 205 2.27 8.03 5.54
C ASP A 205 1.79 9.40 5.05
N GLY A 206 2.34 9.86 3.92
CA GLY A 206 1.95 11.15 3.32
C GLY A 206 2.38 12.39 4.11
N GLY A 207 3.33 12.23 5.04
CA GLY A 207 3.89 13.31 5.84
C GLY A 207 3.21 13.52 7.19
N ALA A 208 2.32 12.61 7.62
CA ALA A 208 1.70 12.65 8.94
C ALA A 208 2.73 12.39 10.05
N THR A 209 3.61 11.41 9.84
CA THR A 209 4.81 11.17 10.65
C THR A 209 6.05 11.06 9.76
N TRP A 210 7.23 11.30 10.32
CA TRP A 210 8.46 11.22 9.54
C TRP A 210 9.71 10.93 10.37
N GLN A 211 10.65 10.23 9.74
CA GLN A 211 12.04 10.16 10.14
C GLN A 211 12.69 11.50 9.80
N SER A 212 13.13 12.24 10.83
CA SER A 212 13.68 13.58 10.63
C SER A 212 15.20 13.60 10.66
N ARG A 213 15.78 14.62 10.02
CA ARG A 213 17.23 14.93 10.07
C ARG A 213 18.13 13.86 9.46
N LEU A 214 17.66 13.18 8.43
CA LEU A 214 18.47 12.26 7.62
C LEU A 214 19.60 13.04 6.94
N GLY A 215 20.85 12.62 7.19
CA GLY A 215 22.05 13.23 6.64
C GLY A 215 22.32 14.65 7.17
N GLY A 216 21.63 15.02 8.26
CA GLY A 216 21.63 16.37 8.79
C GLY A 216 23.00 16.82 9.28
N ASN A 217 23.63 17.70 8.51
CA ASN A 217 24.96 18.23 8.80
C ASN A 217 24.98 19.75 8.66
N GLY A 218 25.86 20.38 9.42
CA GLY A 218 26.15 21.81 9.28
C GLY A 218 27.17 22.04 8.16
N ILE A 219 27.09 23.18 7.47
CA ILE A 219 28.14 23.62 6.55
C ILE A 219 29.46 23.70 7.33
N PRO A 220 30.47 22.86 7.06
CA PRO A 220 31.66 22.79 7.90
C PRO A 220 32.50 24.07 7.82
N HIS A 221 32.64 24.63 6.61
CA HIS A 221 33.38 25.85 6.35
C HIS A 221 32.92 26.50 5.05
N CYS A 222 32.58 27.79 5.09
CA CYS A 222 32.42 28.61 3.89
C CYS A 222 33.75 29.25 3.49
N ASP A 223 34.13 29.12 2.22
CA ASP A 223 35.16 29.96 1.60
C ASP A 223 34.52 31.29 1.13
N PRO A 224 35.03 32.47 1.52
CA PRO A 224 34.52 33.77 1.10
C PRO A 224 34.55 34.02 -0.42
N THR A 225 35.32 33.24 -1.18
CA THR A 225 35.54 33.41 -2.62
C THR A 225 34.66 32.52 -3.50
N THR A 226 33.89 31.60 -2.91
CA THR A 226 33.00 30.68 -3.62
C THR A 226 31.57 30.76 -3.07
N THR A 227 30.60 30.19 -3.79
CA THR A 227 29.23 30.05 -3.27
C THR A 227 29.23 29.10 -2.08
N CYS A 228 28.84 29.60 -0.90
CA CYS A 228 28.75 28.75 0.28
C CYS A 228 27.48 27.89 0.24
N GLY A 229 27.67 26.58 0.22
CA GLY A 229 26.60 25.60 0.23
C GLY A 229 27.04 24.25 0.79
N TRP A 230 26.07 23.40 1.07
CA TRP A 230 26.29 22.04 1.54
C TRP A 230 25.21 21.10 1.04
N ARG A 231 25.47 19.79 1.15
CA ARG A 231 24.55 18.75 0.71
C ARG A 231 24.52 17.56 1.65
N THR A 232 23.40 16.86 1.67
CA THR A 232 23.27 15.56 2.33
C THR A 232 23.86 14.45 1.46
N TRP A 233 24.03 13.26 2.06
CA TRP A 233 24.08 12.02 1.29
C TRP A 233 22.72 11.73 0.61
N MET A 234 22.69 10.74 -0.29
CA MET A 234 21.44 10.26 -0.89
C MET A 234 20.72 9.28 0.04
N TYR A 235 19.41 9.38 0.07
CA TYR A 235 18.51 8.50 0.81
C TYR A 235 17.45 7.92 -0.13
N THR A 236 17.06 6.67 0.09
CA THR A 236 15.97 6.02 -0.63
C THR A 236 14.64 6.61 -0.20
N PHE A 237 13.68 6.70 -1.13
CA PHE A 237 12.30 6.99 -0.76
C PHE A 237 11.70 5.81 0.02
N ASP A 238 11.82 4.61 -0.56
CA ASP A 238 11.15 3.42 -0.07
C ASP A 238 11.94 2.73 1.05
N ASP A 239 11.24 2.04 1.95
CA ASP A 239 11.81 1.12 2.94
C ASP A 239 11.46 -0.32 2.59
N THR A 240 12.38 -1.27 2.77
CA THR A 240 12.14 -2.70 2.48
C THR A 240 12.07 -3.57 3.73
N ILE A 241 12.46 -3.04 4.89
CA ILE A 241 12.40 -3.82 6.14
C ILE A 241 10.94 -3.93 6.59
N GLY A 242 10.48 -5.18 6.73
CA GLY A 242 9.08 -5.51 6.98
C GLY A 242 8.18 -5.50 5.74
N GLY A 243 8.77 -5.44 4.54
CA GLY A 243 8.07 -5.29 3.26
C GLY A 243 8.33 -3.93 2.62
N THR A 244 8.13 -3.83 1.30
CA THR A 244 8.35 -2.58 0.55
C THR A 244 7.27 -1.56 0.87
N ARG A 245 7.64 -0.49 1.57
CA ARG A 245 6.81 0.68 1.87
C ARG A 245 7.27 1.84 1.00
N PRO A 246 6.45 2.35 0.08
CA PRO A 246 6.79 3.54 -0.68
C PRO A 246 6.89 4.72 0.28
N GLY A 247 7.81 5.63 0.00
CA GLY A 247 8.02 6.78 0.85
C GLY A 247 8.12 8.09 0.10
N MET A 248 8.23 9.14 0.90
CA MET A 248 8.29 10.53 0.48
C MET A 248 9.47 11.20 1.15
N LEU A 249 10.09 12.15 0.45
CA LEU A 249 11.20 12.94 0.96
C LEU A 249 10.89 14.43 0.81
N ARG A 250 11.33 15.22 1.78
CA ARG A 250 11.42 16.69 1.65
C ARG A 250 12.78 17.17 2.13
N ALA A 251 13.29 18.21 1.49
CA ALA A 251 14.50 18.89 1.94
C ALA A 251 14.13 19.97 2.95
N CYS A 252 14.84 19.99 4.07
CA CYS A 252 14.68 21.00 5.10
C CYS A 252 16.03 21.61 5.45
N GLY A 253 16.02 22.85 5.92
CA GLY A 253 17.22 23.55 6.30
C GLY A 253 16.95 24.74 7.21
N LYS A 254 18.01 25.20 7.88
CA LYS A 254 17.96 26.37 8.75
C LYS A 254 19.29 27.10 8.80
N ALA A 255 19.24 28.38 9.16
CA ALA A 255 20.43 29.14 9.52
C ALA A 255 20.97 28.69 10.89
N HIS A 256 22.29 28.76 11.08
CA HIS A 256 22.95 28.33 12.33
C HIS A 256 22.61 29.21 13.53
N ASP A 257 22.41 30.50 13.29
CA ASP A 257 22.20 31.56 14.29
C ASP A 257 20.73 31.74 14.66
N ARG A 258 19.82 30.97 14.06
CA ARG A 258 18.36 31.14 14.17
C ARG A 258 17.61 29.81 14.28
N GLY A 259 16.36 29.91 14.75
CA GLY A 259 15.48 28.75 14.95
C GLY A 259 14.62 28.38 13.73
N ASP A 260 14.42 29.29 12.78
CA ASP A 260 13.48 29.09 11.67
C ASP A 260 13.92 27.97 10.73
N ILE A 261 12.98 27.10 10.38
CA ILE A 261 13.19 25.98 9.47
C ILE A 261 12.37 26.23 8.21
N GLY A 262 13.04 26.21 7.04
CA GLY A 262 12.38 26.12 5.75
C GLY A 262 12.38 24.67 5.28
N CYS A 263 11.26 24.19 4.76
CA CYS A 263 11.16 22.89 4.13
C CYS A 263 10.52 23.01 2.75
N THR A 264 10.95 22.15 1.83
CA THR A 264 10.22 21.93 0.58
C THR A 264 8.89 21.24 0.86
N PRO A 265 7.92 21.30 -0.07
CA PRO A 265 6.84 20.33 -0.10
C PRO A 265 7.39 18.90 -0.07
N TRP A 266 6.59 17.96 0.43
CA TRP A 266 6.85 16.54 0.29
C TRP A 266 6.84 16.16 -1.19
N ALA A 267 7.79 15.30 -1.56
CA ALA A 267 7.88 14.74 -2.90
C ALA A 267 8.04 13.23 -2.84
N GLY A 268 7.41 12.53 -3.79
CA GLY A 268 7.64 11.13 -4.08
C GLY A 268 8.68 10.93 -5.20
N PRO A 269 9.07 9.67 -5.45
CA PRO A 269 10.07 9.30 -6.44
C PRO A 269 9.68 9.57 -7.88
N ASN A 270 8.41 9.93 -8.16
CA ASN A 270 7.90 10.26 -9.49
C ASN A 270 7.54 11.75 -9.67
N ASP A 271 7.80 12.60 -8.68
CA ASP A 271 7.47 14.02 -8.79
C ASP A 271 8.24 14.73 -9.90
N GLY A 272 7.55 15.65 -10.60
CA GLY A 272 8.11 16.40 -11.74
C GLY A 272 8.19 15.60 -13.05
N ILE A 273 7.70 14.36 -13.09
CA ILE A 273 7.60 13.57 -14.33
C ILE A 273 6.28 13.94 -15.04
N PRO A 274 6.31 14.40 -16.32
CA PRO A 274 5.09 14.84 -17.03
C PRO A 274 4.08 13.72 -17.32
N ALA A 275 4.56 12.51 -17.62
CA ALA A 275 3.70 11.34 -17.76
C ALA A 275 3.47 10.72 -16.38
N VAL A 276 2.24 10.33 -16.08
CA VAL A 276 1.95 9.58 -14.84
C VAL A 276 2.28 8.13 -15.11
N PRO A 277 3.38 7.59 -14.56
CA PRO A 277 3.65 6.18 -14.73
C PRO A 277 2.59 5.42 -13.94
N HIS A 278 2.13 4.28 -14.48
CA HIS A 278 1.30 3.31 -13.74
C HIS A 278 1.90 2.99 -12.36
N THR A 279 3.24 3.01 -12.27
CA THR A 279 4.01 2.83 -11.03
C THR A 279 3.73 3.91 -9.98
N ALA A 280 3.49 5.17 -10.37
CA ALA A 280 3.17 6.24 -9.44
C ALA A 280 1.79 6.06 -8.81
N ALA A 281 0.79 5.65 -9.59
CA ALA A 281 -0.56 5.40 -9.09
C ALA A 281 -0.57 4.31 -8.00
N VAL A 282 0.14 3.20 -8.24
CA VAL A 282 0.22 2.12 -7.25
C VAL A 282 1.11 2.50 -6.07
N ASP A 283 2.17 3.31 -6.26
CA ASP A 283 2.99 3.78 -5.14
C ASP A 283 2.15 4.61 -4.15
N ILE A 284 1.24 5.47 -4.65
CA ILE A 284 0.32 6.23 -3.79
C ILE A 284 -0.73 5.32 -3.13
N LEU A 285 -1.25 4.32 -3.84
CA LEU A 285 -2.12 3.32 -3.20
C LEU A 285 -1.39 2.62 -2.06
N MET A 286 -0.15 2.20 -2.28
CA MET A 286 0.67 1.50 -1.30
C MET A 286 1.15 2.41 -0.15
N LEU A 287 1.16 3.74 -0.33
CA LEU A 287 1.40 4.69 0.76
C LEU A 287 0.26 4.68 1.79
N GLY A 288 -0.96 4.33 1.36
CA GLY A 288 -2.12 4.13 2.25
C GLY A 288 -2.21 2.74 2.88
N TYR A 289 -1.25 1.83 2.62
CA TYR A 289 -1.24 0.51 3.22
C TYR A 289 -0.63 0.56 4.62
N ASP A 290 -1.41 0.22 5.64
CA ASP A 290 -0.93 0.10 7.02
C ASP A 290 -0.27 -1.26 7.22
N SER A 291 1.05 -1.26 7.42
CA SER A 291 1.82 -2.49 7.65
C SER A 291 1.58 -3.15 9.01
N ASN A 292 1.02 -2.44 9.99
CA ASN A 292 0.68 -3.00 11.30
C ASN A 292 -0.70 -3.68 11.28
N GLU A 293 -1.67 -3.04 10.62
CA GLU A 293 -3.01 -3.62 10.45
C GLU A 293 -3.08 -4.58 9.27
N HIS A 294 -2.08 -4.56 8.38
CA HIS A 294 -2.06 -5.33 7.13
C HIS A 294 -3.26 -5.06 6.23
N GLN A 295 -3.72 -3.81 6.18
CA GLN A 295 -4.87 -3.38 5.39
C GLN A 295 -4.69 -1.94 4.92
N TRP A 296 -5.45 -1.55 3.90
CA TRP A 296 -5.71 -0.13 3.64
C TRP A 296 -6.81 0.38 4.57
N GLY A 297 -6.63 1.58 5.12
CA GLY A 297 -7.56 2.20 6.08
C GLY A 297 -7.31 3.70 6.27
N PRO A 298 -8.06 4.40 7.14
CA PRO A 298 -9.15 3.92 7.99
C PRO A 298 -10.51 4.01 7.28
N ASP A 299 -10.88 2.97 6.53
CA ASP A 299 -12.21 2.87 5.93
C ASP A 299 -12.96 1.68 6.52
N ASP A 300 -14.22 1.89 6.93
CA ASP A 300 -15.08 0.87 7.56
C ASP A 300 -15.49 -0.27 6.60
N GLY A 301 -15.02 -0.26 5.34
CA GLY A 301 -15.28 -1.26 4.30
C GLY A 301 -14.07 -2.14 4.02
N GLN A 302 -13.91 -3.25 4.75
CA GLN A 302 -12.78 -4.16 4.55
C GLN A 302 -12.70 -4.80 3.16
N TRP A 303 -13.84 -4.91 2.47
CA TRP A 303 -13.88 -5.37 1.09
C TRP A 303 -13.18 -4.39 0.13
N LEU A 304 -13.09 -3.10 0.47
CA LEU A 304 -12.31 -2.12 -0.29
C LEU A 304 -10.82 -2.46 -0.22
N SER A 305 -10.32 -2.90 0.94
CA SER A 305 -8.95 -3.38 1.13
C SER A 305 -8.66 -4.62 0.27
N ALA A 306 -9.62 -5.55 0.11
CA ALA A 306 -9.50 -6.67 -0.83
C ALA A 306 -9.39 -6.20 -2.30
N ASN A 307 -10.09 -5.13 -2.67
CA ASN A 307 -10.00 -4.54 -4.00
C ASN A 307 -8.68 -3.82 -4.23
N ALA A 308 -8.18 -3.07 -3.24
CA ALA A 308 -6.85 -2.47 -3.27
C ALA A 308 -5.74 -3.54 -3.40
N LEU A 309 -5.87 -4.66 -2.68
CA LEU A 309 -4.99 -5.82 -2.83
C LEU A 309 -5.04 -6.36 -4.27
N THR A 310 -6.24 -6.58 -4.81
CA THR A 310 -6.41 -7.09 -6.16
C THR A 310 -5.81 -6.15 -7.20
N ALA A 311 -6.05 -4.84 -7.11
CA ALA A 311 -5.49 -3.83 -8.01
C ALA A 311 -3.95 -3.81 -7.95
N THR A 312 -3.38 -3.93 -6.74
CA THR A 312 -1.93 -4.03 -6.53
C THR A 312 -1.35 -5.31 -7.14
N ILE A 313 -2.04 -6.44 -6.99
CA ILE A 313 -1.60 -7.71 -7.60
C ILE A 313 -1.71 -7.66 -9.12
N ASP A 314 -2.79 -7.09 -9.67
CA ASP A 314 -2.96 -6.90 -11.11
C ASP A 314 -1.86 -6.01 -11.69
N TYR A 315 -1.49 -4.94 -10.99
CA TYR A 315 -0.34 -4.11 -11.33
C TYR A 315 0.92 -4.95 -11.43
N MET A 316 1.21 -5.76 -10.40
CA MET A 316 2.40 -6.60 -10.41
C MET A 316 2.37 -7.59 -11.58
N ILE A 317 1.26 -8.30 -11.80
CA ILE A 317 1.12 -9.28 -12.88
C ILE A 317 1.32 -8.64 -14.25
N ARG A 318 0.71 -7.46 -14.49
CA ARG A 318 0.71 -6.80 -15.81
C ARG A 318 2.02 -6.07 -16.13
N THR A 319 2.69 -5.52 -15.12
CA THR A 319 3.91 -4.73 -15.31
C THR A 319 5.19 -5.53 -15.08
N GLY A 320 5.11 -6.65 -14.36
CA GLY A 320 6.28 -7.41 -13.91
C GLY A 320 7.01 -6.77 -12.72
N ASP A 321 6.59 -5.59 -12.25
CA ASP A 321 7.11 -5.01 -11.01
C ASP A 321 6.67 -5.87 -9.82
N ARG A 322 7.62 -6.38 -9.03
CA ARG A 322 7.38 -7.28 -7.90
C ARG A 322 7.65 -6.64 -6.54
N ARG A 323 7.82 -5.33 -6.46
CA ARG A 323 8.16 -4.63 -5.19
C ARG A 323 7.19 -4.94 -4.05
N TYR A 324 5.91 -5.15 -4.35
CA TYR A 324 4.86 -5.42 -3.36
C TYR A 324 4.49 -6.91 -3.21
N ALA A 325 5.32 -7.82 -3.72
CA ALA A 325 5.01 -9.25 -3.73
C ALA A 325 4.88 -9.89 -2.32
N GLY A 326 5.41 -9.23 -1.29
CA GLY A 326 5.26 -9.66 0.11
C GLY A 326 3.89 -9.35 0.73
N VAL A 327 3.12 -8.41 0.15
CA VAL A 327 1.85 -7.93 0.74
C VAL A 327 0.80 -9.05 0.88
N PRO A 328 0.54 -9.91 -0.12
CA PRO A 328 -0.41 -11.02 0.08
C PRO A 328 0.02 -11.98 1.20
N GLY A 329 1.33 -12.21 1.35
CA GLY A 329 1.89 -13.06 2.40
C GLY A 329 1.71 -12.48 3.79
N SER A 330 1.94 -11.17 3.95
CA SER A 330 1.77 -10.50 5.24
C SER A 330 0.31 -10.47 5.70
N ILE A 331 -0.62 -10.22 4.79
CA ILE A 331 -2.06 -10.26 5.07
C ILE A 331 -2.48 -11.67 5.49
N ARG A 332 -2.08 -12.70 4.73
CA ARG A 332 -2.39 -14.10 5.04
C ARG A 332 -1.83 -14.53 6.39
N ALA A 333 -0.62 -14.09 6.74
CA ALA A 333 0.01 -14.40 8.02
C ALA A 333 -0.75 -13.78 9.20
N ARG A 334 -1.31 -12.57 9.01
CA ARG A 334 -2.13 -11.88 10.02
C ARG A 334 -3.54 -12.46 10.15
N TYR A 335 -4.14 -12.87 9.04
CA TYR A 335 -5.53 -13.32 8.96
C TYR A 335 -5.62 -14.74 8.40
N PRO A 336 -5.51 -15.78 9.26
CA PRO A 336 -5.47 -17.17 8.82
C PRO A 336 -6.74 -17.66 8.11
N SER A 337 -7.90 -17.04 8.35
CA SER A 337 -9.16 -17.32 7.62
C SER A 337 -9.16 -16.74 6.21
N GLY A 338 -8.19 -15.88 5.87
CA GLY A 338 -8.17 -15.10 4.64
C GLY A 338 -9.13 -13.90 4.63
N ILE A 339 -9.90 -13.67 5.70
CA ILE A 339 -10.85 -12.57 5.80
C ILE A 339 -10.47 -11.76 7.04
N PRO A 340 -10.09 -10.47 6.93
CA PRO A 340 -9.64 -9.71 8.08
C PRO A 340 -10.69 -9.43 9.17
N ASP A 341 -11.98 -9.37 8.80
CA ASP A 341 -13.13 -9.29 9.72
C ASP A 341 -14.30 -10.07 9.14
N GLU A 342 -14.86 -10.92 9.99
CA GLU A 342 -16.00 -11.76 9.66
C GLU A 342 -17.30 -11.01 9.95
N ASN A 343 -17.48 -9.87 9.29
CA ASN A 343 -18.57 -8.91 9.49
C ASN A 343 -19.97 -9.45 9.14
N GLY A 344 -20.06 -10.65 8.54
CA GLY A 344 -21.30 -11.32 8.18
C GLY A 344 -21.89 -10.90 6.83
N PHE A 345 -21.20 -10.06 6.06
CA PHE A 345 -21.53 -9.70 4.68
C PHE A 345 -20.87 -10.71 3.72
N PHE A 346 -21.66 -11.40 2.92
CA PHE A 346 -21.16 -12.51 2.10
C PHE A 346 -20.46 -12.03 0.81
N ASP A 347 -20.79 -10.84 0.35
CA ASP A 347 -20.07 -10.12 -0.70
C ASP A 347 -18.65 -9.75 -0.28
N ASP A 348 -18.44 -9.20 0.93
CA ASP A 348 -17.10 -8.93 1.49
C ASP A 348 -16.19 -10.15 1.42
N TYR A 349 -16.74 -11.32 1.76
CA TYR A 349 -16.01 -12.57 1.71
C TYR A 349 -15.67 -12.94 0.25
N GLY A 350 -16.62 -12.77 -0.67
CA GLY A 350 -16.41 -12.99 -2.10
C GLY A 350 -15.27 -12.15 -2.69
N TRP A 351 -15.13 -10.88 -2.27
CA TRP A 351 -14.02 -10.02 -2.66
C TRP A 351 -12.66 -10.56 -2.22
N TRP A 352 -12.55 -11.00 -0.97
CA TRP A 352 -11.33 -11.64 -0.46
C TRP A 352 -11.02 -12.95 -1.17
N GLY A 353 -12.03 -13.79 -1.43
CA GLY A 353 -11.87 -15.03 -2.18
C GLY A 353 -11.23 -14.80 -3.56
N LEU A 354 -11.72 -13.80 -4.30
CA LEU A 354 -11.14 -13.42 -5.59
C LEU A 354 -9.72 -12.85 -5.47
N ALA A 355 -9.45 -12.03 -4.45
CA ALA A 355 -8.12 -11.50 -4.20
C ALA A 355 -7.09 -12.63 -3.92
N TRP A 356 -7.50 -13.69 -3.22
CA TRP A 356 -6.63 -14.84 -2.96
C TRP A 356 -6.39 -15.71 -4.19
N VAL A 357 -7.39 -15.90 -5.06
CA VAL A 357 -7.12 -16.52 -6.37
C VAL A 357 -6.09 -15.69 -7.13
N ARG A 358 -6.21 -14.36 -7.09
CA ARG A 358 -5.26 -13.50 -7.76
C ARG A 358 -3.85 -13.55 -7.14
N ALA A 359 -3.75 -13.70 -5.82
CA ALA A 359 -2.47 -13.94 -5.15
C ALA A 359 -1.83 -15.27 -5.57
N TYR A 360 -2.63 -16.32 -5.81
CA TYR A 360 -2.15 -17.56 -6.44
C TYR A 360 -1.60 -17.30 -7.84
N ASP A 361 -2.29 -16.54 -8.69
CA ASP A 361 -1.80 -16.21 -10.05
C ASP A 361 -0.45 -15.49 -10.03
N LEU A 362 -0.21 -14.65 -9.03
CA LEU A 362 1.04 -13.92 -8.87
C LEU A 362 2.21 -14.82 -8.43
N THR A 363 1.93 -15.73 -7.49
CA THR A 363 2.98 -16.39 -6.68
C THR A 363 3.14 -17.88 -6.99
N GLY A 364 2.10 -18.55 -7.48
CA GLY A 364 2.01 -20.00 -7.58
C GLY A 364 1.83 -20.73 -6.25
N ASP A 365 1.72 -20.03 -5.11
CA ASP A 365 1.55 -20.64 -3.79
C ASP A 365 0.10 -21.12 -3.60
N SER A 366 -0.10 -22.45 -3.62
CA SER A 366 -1.42 -23.08 -3.53
C SER A 366 -2.17 -22.78 -2.24
N SER A 367 -1.49 -22.32 -1.18
CA SER A 367 -2.16 -21.93 0.07
C SER A 367 -3.14 -20.77 -0.11
N TYR A 368 -2.90 -19.89 -1.09
CA TYR A 368 -3.87 -18.84 -1.43
C TYR A 368 -5.11 -19.41 -2.13
N LEU A 369 -4.94 -20.43 -2.98
CA LEU A 369 -6.06 -21.08 -3.65
C LEU A 369 -6.91 -21.91 -2.67
N ASP A 370 -6.28 -22.51 -1.65
CA ASP A 370 -6.99 -23.16 -0.54
C ASP A 370 -7.84 -22.16 0.26
N LEU A 371 -7.31 -20.97 0.57
CA LEU A 371 -8.10 -19.90 1.22
C LEU A 371 -9.30 -19.49 0.37
N ALA A 372 -9.09 -19.24 -0.92
CA ALA A 372 -10.17 -18.89 -1.85
C ALA A 372 -11.27 -19.96 -1.89
N ARG A 373 -10.89 -21.24 -1.88
CA ARG A 373 -11.82 -22.37 -1.82
C ARG A 373 -12.64 -22.37 -0.53
N ASP A 374 -11.97 -22.21 0.61
CA ASP A 374 -12.63 -22.27 1.93
C ASP A 374 -13.60 -21.08 2.10
N ILE A 375 -13.22 -19.90 1.61
CA ILE A 375 -14.10 -18.73 1.52
C ILE A 375 -15.30 -19.01 0.59
N ALA A 376 -15.08 -19.62 -0.58
CA ALA A 376 -16.17 -19.95 -1.49
C ALA A 376 -17.19 -20.90 -0.84
N PHE A 377 -16.74 -21.94 -0.11
CA PHE A 377 -17.66 -22.79 0.63
C PHE A 377 -18.51 -21.98 1.61
N ARG A 378 -17.90 -21.06 2.37
CA ARG A 378 -18.59 -20.20 3.32
C ARG A 378 -19.62 -19.28 2.67
N VAL A 379 -19.30 -18.67 1.54
CA VAL A 379 -20.25 -17.86 0.78
C VAL A 379 -21.40 -18.72 0.24
N GLY A 380 -21.12 -19.94 -0.21
CA GLY A 380 -22.11 -20.89 -0.70
C GLY A 380 -23.17 -21.27 0.33
N GLU A 381 -22.85 -21.27 1.63
CA GLU A 381 -23.81 -21.51 2.73
C GLU A 381 -24.92 -20.46 2.82
N ALA A 382 -24.72 -19.28 2.22
CA ALA A 382 -25.73 -18.24 2.15
C ALA A 382 -26.88 -18.56 1.19
N TRP A 383 -26.75 -19.61 0.37
CA TRP A 383 -27.78 -20.04 -0.57
C TRP A 383 -29.05 -20.51 0.15
N LYS A 384 -30.19 -19.92 -0.19
CA LYS A 384 -31.51 -20.33 0.32
C LYS A 384 -32.41 -20.77 -0.83
N GLY A 385 -32.64 -22.07 -0.93
CA GLY A 385 -33.42 -22.70 -2.01
C GLY A 385 -34.93 -22.53 -1.84
N GLU A 386 -35.38 -22.35 -0.60
CA GLU A 386 -36.80 -22.33 -0.22
C GLU A 386 -37.49 -21.00 -0.56
N THR A 387 -36.72 -19.93 -0.81
CA THR A 387 -37.23 -18.59 -1.12
C THR A 387 -36.72 -18.10 -2.46
N CYS A 388 -37.56 -17.42 -3.24
CA CYS A 388 -37.20 -16.85 -4.56
C CYS A 388 -36.54 -17.84 -5.52
N GLY A 389 -36.87 -19.14 -5.43
CA GLY A 389 -36.28 -20.19 -6.26
C GLY A 389 -34.76 -20.34 -6.13
N GLY A 390 -34.15 -19.87 -5.03
CA GLY A 390 -32.70 -19.84 -4.85
C GLY A 390 -32.14 -18.43 -4.61
N GLY A 391 -30.82 -18.33 -4.66
CA GLY A 391 -30.06 -17.09 -4.51
C GLY A 391 -29.38 -16.99 -3.13
N LEU A 392 -28.20 -16.38 -3.13
CA LEU A 392 -27.44 -16.03 -1.95
C LEU A 392 -28.01 -14.77 -1.30
N ARG A 393 -28.06 -14.77 0.03
CA ARG A 393 -28.43 -13.59 0.83
C ARG A 393 -27.25 -12.62 0.90
N TRP A 394 -27.54 -11.32 0.98
CA TRP A 394 -26.50 -10.29 1.12
C TRP A 394 -25.66 -10.46 2.38
N LYS A 395 -26.32 -10.57 3.53
CA LYS A 395 -25.69 -10.73 4.85
C LYS A 395 -26.43 -11.73 5.72
N SER A 396 -25.75 -12.23 6.76
CA SER A 396 -26.27 -13.25 7.67
C SER A 396 -27.61 -12.88 8.32
N SER A 397 -27.85 -11.58 8.56
CA SER A 397 -29.05 -11.01 9.18
C SER A 397 -30.13 -10.52 8.20
N SER A 398 -29.88 -10.56 6.89
CA SER A 398 -30.85 -10.16 5.87
C SER A 398 -31.44 -11.38 5.14
N ALA A 399 -32.67 -11.24 4.65
CA ALA A 399 -33.29 -12.16 3.70
C ALA A 399 -33.07 -11.75 2.23
N ASP A 400 -32.71 -10.48 2.02
CA ASP A 400 -32.52 -9.88 0.70
C ASP A 400 -31.36 -10.52 -0.06
N LYS A 401 -31.52 -10.57 -1.38
CA LYS A 401 -30.59 -11.22 -2.30
C LYS A 401 -30.07 -10.20 -3.29
N ASN A 402 -28.86 -9.71 -3.02
CA ASN A 402 -28.22 -8.70 -3.87
C ASN A 402 -27.54 -9.38 -5.05
N LEU A 403 -27.53 -8.71 -6.18
CA LEU A 403 -26.83 -9.15 -7.37
C LEU A 403 -25.35 -9.35 -7.05
N ILE A 404 -24.72 -8.38 -6.37
CA ILE A 404 -23.28 -8.40 -6.10
C ILE A 404 -22.82 -9.69 -5.42
N THR A 405 -23.47 -10.12 -4.33
CA THR A 405 -23.13 -11.35 -3.62
C THR A 405 -23.22 -12.57 -4.54
N ASN A 406 -24.27 -12.63 -5.36
CA ASN A 406 -24.51 -13.74 -6.28
C ASN A 406 -23.47 -13.76 -7.41
N VAL A 407 -23.19 -12.63 -8.05
CA VAL A 407 -22.23 -12.57 -9.16
C VAL A 407 -20.78 -12.71 -8.71
N LEU A 408 -20.43 -12.28 -7.49
CA LEU A 408 -19.13 -12.56 -6.88
C LEU A 408 -18.92 -14.06 -6.65
N TYR A 409 -19.91 -14.74 -6.08
CA TYR A 409 -19.83 -16.18 -5.88
C TYR A 409 -19.80 -16.94 -7.21
N MET A 410 -20.61 -16.55 -8.19
CA MET A 410 -20.57 -17.12 -9.53
C MET A 410 -19.18 -16.98 -10.15
N LYS A 411 -18.59 -15.78 -10.07
CA LYS A 411 -17.25 -15.52 -10.57
C LYS A 411 -16.21 -16.37 -9.83
N LEU A 412 -16.21 -16.33 -8.50
CA LEU A 412 -15.27 -17.09 -7.68
C LEU A 412 -15.33 -18.60 -7.96
N ALA A 413 -16.53 -19.18 -8.01
CA ALA A 413 -16.71 -20.59 -8.34
C ALA A 413 -16.22 -20.93 -9.76
N ALA A 414 -16.52 -20.09 -10.75
CA ALA A 414 -16.02 -20.29 -12.11
C ALA A 414 -14.48 -20.20 -12.17
N THR A 415 -13.89 -19.21 -11.52
CA THR A 415 -12.44 -19.03 -11.45
C THR A 415 -11.77 -20.22 -10.73
N LEU A 416 -12.29 -20.69 -9.59
CA LEU A 416 -11.78 -21.89 -8.90
C LEU A 416 -11.79 -23.13 -9.80
N HIS A 417 -12.85 -23.33 -10.60
CA HIS A 417 -12.89 -24.39 -11.60
C HIS A 417 -11.81 -24.23 -12.66
N ASN A 418 -11.61 -23.01 -13.18
CA ASN A 418 -10.61 -22.69 -14.19
C ASN A 418 -9.17 -22.93 -13.69
N HIS A 419 -8.94 -22.89 -12.37
CA HIS A 419 -7.67 -23.30 -11.72
C HIS A 419 -7.62 -24.79 -11.34
N GLY A 420 -8.52 -25.62 -11.87
CA GLY A 420 -8.47 -27.08 -11.72
C GLY A 420 -9.04 -27.63 -10.41
N LEU A 421 -9.73 -26.81 -9.60
CA LEU A 421 -10.33 -27.29 -8.36
C LEU A 421 -11.69 -27.98 -8.54
N GLY A 422 -11.98 -28.89 -7.60
CA GLY A 422 -13.33 -29.42 -7.34
C GLY A 422 -13.90 -30.39 -8.38
N GLN A 423 -13.13 -30.85 -9.38
CA GLN A 423 -13.56 -31.85 -10.38
C GLN A 423 -14.95 -31.58 -11.00
N GLY A 424 -15.28 -30.30 -11.25
CA GLY A 424 -16.57 -29.88 -11.82
C GLY A 424 -17.58 -29.37 -10.80
N TYR A 425 -17.41 -29.62 -9.50
CA TYR A 425 -18.27 -29.06 -8.44
C TYR A 425 -18.40 -27.54 -8.56
N TRP A 426 -17.27 -26.82 -8.64
CA TRP A 426 -17.27 -25.37 -8.73
C TRP A 426 -17.88 -24.81 -10.02
N ARG A 427 -17.74 -25.54 -11.14
CA ARG A 427 -18.43 -25.20 -12.39
C ARG A 427 -19.95 -25.31 -12.19
N ASP A 428 -20.41 -26.37 -11.55
CA ASP A 428 -21.83 -26.62 -11.35
C ASP A 428 -22.45 -25.59 -10.37
N GLU A 429 -21.68 -25.15 -9.37
CA GLU A 429 -22.02 -24.04 -8.48
C GLU A 429 -22.13 -22.70 -9.22
N ALA A 430 -21.18 -22.37 -10.10
CA ALA A 430 -21.27 -21.16 -10.93
C ALA A 430 -22.49 -21.20 -11.86
N GLN A 431 -22.73 -22.35 -12.51
CA GLN A 431 -23.91 -22.53 -13.34
C GLN A 431 -25.22 -22.49 -12.55
N LYS A 432 -25.24 -22.88 -11.27
CA LYS A 432 -26.40 -22.78 -10.38
C LYS A 432 -26.84 -21.32 -10.24
N ILE A 433 -25.90 -20.42 -10.00
CA ILE A 433 -26.20 -18.97 -9.93
C ILE A 433 -26.71 -18.48 -11.28
N TRP A 434 -26.04 -18.84 -12.37
CA TRP A 434 -26.45 -18.39 -13.71
C TRP A 434 -27.88 -18.82 -14.09
N ARG A 435 -28.24 -20.08 -13.79
CA ARG A 435 -29.62 -20.57 -14.00
C ARG A 435 -30.64 -19.79 -13.17
N TRP A 436 -30.30 -19.47 -11.92
CA TRP A 436 -31.17 -18.69 -11.05
C TRP A 436 -31.40 -17.26 -11.56
N LEU A 437 -30.34 -16.58 -12.01
CA LEU A 437 -30.41 -15.25 -12.62
C LEU A 437 -31.22 -15.24 -13.93
N ARG A 438 -31.25 -16.34 -14.69
CA ARG A 438 -31.92 -16.39 -16.01
C ARG A 438 -33.36 -16.88 -15.98
N GLY A 439 -33.70 -17.76 -15.03
CA GLY A 439 -35.02 -18.41 -15.02
C GLY A 439 -35.62 -18.66 -13.63
N GLY A 440 -34.83 -18.50 -12.55
CA GLY A 440 -35.32 -18.61 -11.17
C GLY A 440 -35.95 -17.31 -10.67
N GLY A 441 -36.15 -17.20 -9.36
CA GLY A 441 -36.66 -15.95 -8.76
C GLY A 441 -35.65 -14.80 -8.76
N GLY A 442 -34.40 -15.04 -9.16
CA GLY A 442 -33.41 -13.99 -9.45
C GLY A 442 -33.56 -13.36 -10.84
N ARG A 443 -34.40 -13.95 -11.71
CA ARG A 443 -34.69 -13.39 -13.03
C ARG A 443 -35.12 -11.92 -13.02
N PRO A 444 -35.91 -11.39 -12.07
CA PRO A 444 -36.25 -9.98 -12.02
C PRO A 444 -35.05 -9.02 -11.95
N LEU A 445 -33.88 -9.48 -11.49
CA LEU A 445 -32.65 -8.70 -11.51
C LEU A 445 -32.07 -8.55 -12.93
N LEU A 446 -32.50 -9.38 -13.88
CA LEU A 446 -32.10 -9.34 -15.29
C LEU A 446 -33.28 -9.12 -16.23
N GLY A 447 -33.03 -8.43 -17.34
CA GLY A 447 -33.98 -8.38 -18.44
C GLY A 447 -34.21 -9.75 -19.12
N SER A 448 -35.22 -9.82 -19.98
CA SER A 448 -35.43 -10.99 -20.86
C SER A 448 -34.32 -11.15 -21.91
N SER A 449 -33.59 -10.07 -22.18
CA SER A 449 -32.42 -9.98 -23.07
C SER A 449 -31.26 -9.28 -22.35
N PRO A 450 -30.01 -9.39 -22.85
CA PRO A 450 -28.86 -8.74 -22.22
C PRO A 450 -29.09 -7.24 -22.05
N GLY A 451 -28.88 -6.76 -20.82
CA GLY A 451 -29.15 -5.39 -20.40
C GLY A 451 -28.51 -5.09 -19.06
N LEU A 452 -28.70 -3.87 -18.55
CA LEU A 452 -28.26 -3.53 -17.20
C LEU A 452 -29.04 -4.37 -16.17
N ALA A 453 -28.32 -4.86 -15.17
CA ALA A 453 -28.85 -5.68 -14.10
C ALA A 453 -29.20 -4.83 -12.87
N TYR A 454 -30.29 -5.17 -12.18
CA TYR A 454 -30.73 -4.46 -10.98
C TYR A 454 -29.95 -4.93 -9.76
N ASP A 455 -29.88 -4.05 -8.77
CA ASP A 455 -29.08 -4.27 -7.57
C ASP A 455 -29.64 -5.36 -6.64
N THR A 456 -30.88 -5.20 -6.16
CA THR A 456 -31.38 -5.99 -5.04
C THR A 456 -32.74 -6.61 -5.31
N LEU A 457 -32.86 -7.89 -4.91
CA LEU A 457 -34.14 -8.60 -4.82
C LEU A 457 -34.55 -8.63 -3.34
N HIS A 458 -35.52 -7.79 -2.99
CA HIS A 458 -36.09 -7.74 -1.65
C HIS A 458 -36.95 -8.95 -1.38
N VAL A 459 -36.83 -9.49 -0.16
CA VAL A 459 -37.58 -10.68 0.27
C VAL A 459 -38.41 -10.34 1.50
N ASP A 460 -39.70 -10.05 1.28
CA ASP A 460 -40.68 -9.80 2.34
C ASP A 460 -41.69 -10.94 2.43
N ASN A 461 -41.72 -11.64 3.56
CA ASN A 461 -42.64 -12.77 3.81
C ASN A 461 -42.67 -13.82 2.69
N GLY A 462 -41.53 -14.04 2.03
CA GLY A 462 -41.37 -14.98 0.91
C GLY A 462 -41.78 -14.44 -0.47
N VAL A 463 -42.29 -13.21 -0.53
CA VAL A 463 -42.53 -12.46 -1.77
C VAL A 463 -41.24 -11.78 -2.20
N CYS A 464 -40.91 -11.89 -3.48
CA CYS A 464 -39.66 -11.38 -4.04
C CYS A 464 -39.98 -10.23 -5.00
N SER A 465 -39.41 -9.06 -4.76
CA SER A 465 -39.62 -7.86 -5.57
C SER A 465 -38.31 -7.11 -5.78
N VAL A 466 -38.21 -6.35 -6.86
CA VAL A 466 -37.14 -5.39 -7.09
C VAL A 466 -37.68 -4.00 -6.78
N ASP A 467 -36.83 -3.11 -6.30
CA ASP A 467 -37.22 -1.71 -6.06
C ASP A 467 -37.59 -1.00 -7.36
N ASP A 468 -38.56 -0.08 -7.25
CA ASP A 468 -39.00 0.78 -8.37
C ASP A 468 -37.92 1.79 -8.79
N ASN A 469 -36.92 2.07 -7.93
CA ASN A 469 -35.91 3.10 -8.11
C ASN A 469 -34.72 2.70 -9.03
N TYR A 470 -34.75 1.51 -9.65
CA TYR A 470 -33.82 1.10 -10.73
C TYR A 470 -32.33 1.43 -10.48
N PHE A 471 -31.73 0.93 -9.39
CA PHE A 471 -30.30 1.14 -9.17
C PHE A 471 -29.46 0.20 -10.05
N THR A 472 -28.63 0.78 -10.93
CA THR A 472 -27.73 0.07 -11.84
C THR A 472 -26.27 0.46 -11.62
N PHE A 473 -25.72 0.10 -10.46
CA PHE A 473 -24.34 0.43 -10.11
C PHE A 473 -23.31 -0.19 -11.06
N THR A 474 -22.23 0.54 -11.34
CA THR A 474 -21.12 0.09 -12.22
C THR A 474 -20.49 -1.23 -11.78
N TYR A 475 -20.21 -1.41 -10.49
CA TYR A 475 -19.58 -2.64 -9.98
C TYR A 475 -20.41 -3.90 -10.23
N ASN A 476 -21.75 -3.80 -10.12
CA ASN A 476 -22.70 -4.88 -10.37
C ASN A 476 -22.61 -5.35 -11.83
N GLN A 477 -22.64 -4.40 -12.76
CA GLN A 477 -22.50 -4.69 -14.18
C GLN A 477 -21.12 -5.30 -14.46
N GLY A 478 -20.07 -4.73 -13.85
CA GLY A 478 -18.70 -5.20 -13.96
C GLY A 478 -18.53 -6.65 -13.52
N VAL A 479 -18.90 -6.98 -12.29
CA VAL A 479 -18.74 -8.35 -11.77
C VAL A 479 -19.62 -9.34 -12.54
N LEU A 480 -20.82 -8.95 -12.98
CA LEU A 480 -21.62 -9.78 -13.88
C LEU A 480 -20.89 -10.08 -15.19
N ILE A 481 -20.31 -9.07 -15.85
CA ILE A 481 -19.50 -9.22 -17.06
C ILE A 481 -18.34 -10.19 -16.82
N GLY A 482 -17.56 -9.99 -15.75
CA GLY A 482 -16.40 -10.82 -15.44
C GLY A 482 -16.77 -12.24 -15.02
N GLY A 483 -17.83 -12.40 -14.23
CA GLY A 483 -18.35 -13.72 -13.84
C GLY A 483 -18.86 -14.53 -15.03
N LEU A 484 -19.52 -13.88 -16.00
CA LEU A 484 -19.93 -14.54 -17.24
C LEU A 484 -18.72 -14.88 -18.12
N ALA A 485 -17.69 -14.03 -18.17
CA ALA A 485 -16.45 -14.34 -18.88
C ALA A 485 -15.76 -15.59 -18.30
N GLU A 486 -15.62 -15.67 -16.97
CA GLU A 486 -15.06 -16.85 -16.28
C GLU A 486 -15.92 -18.09 -16.48
N LEU A 487 -17.26 -17.95 -16.41
CA LEU A 487 -18.18 -19.05 -16.65
C LEU A 487 -18.12 -19.54 -18.10
N TYR A 488 -17.90 -18.65 -19.07
CA TYR A 488 -17.64 -19.05 -20.44
C TYR A 488 -16.34 -19.85 -20.56
N VAL A 489 -15.26 -19.43 -19.89
CA VAL A 489 -14.00 -20.21 -19.87
C VAL A 489 -14.24 -21.60 -19.28
N ALA A 490 -15.03 -21.69 -18.20
CA ALA A 490 -15.35 -22.93 -17.49
C ALA A 490 -16.25 -23.90 -18.29
N THR A 491 -17.12 -23.39 -19.18
CA THR A 491 -18.19 -24.19 -19.79
C THR A 491 -18.17 -24.22 -21.32
N ARG A 492 -17.51 -23.24 -21.94
CA ARG A 492 -17.53 -22.96 -23.39
C ARG A 492 -18.93 -22.71 -23.96
N ALA A 493 -19.90 -22.36 -23.12
CA ALA A 493 -21.26 -22.06 -23.54
C ALA A 493 -21.33 -20.69 -24.25
N VAL A 494 -21.60 -20.69 -25.56
CA VAL A 494 -21.64 -19.48 -26.40
C VAL A 494 -22.67 -18.45 -25.90
N ASP A 495 -23.83 -18.90 -25.42
CA ASP A 495 -24.85 -18.00 -24.84
C ASP A 495 -24.30 -17.16 -23.69
N THR A 496 -23.49 -17.76 -22.80
CA THR A 496 -22.86 -17.04 -21.67
C THR A 496 -21.95 -15.92 -22.16
N LEU A 497 -21.16 -16.14 -23.21
CA LEU A 497 -20.30 -15.09 -23.79
C LEU A 497 -21.12 -14.00 -24.50
N LEU A 498 -22.22 -14.37 -25.16
CA LEU A 498 -23.15 -13.40 -25.77
C LEU A 498 -23.80 -12.50 -24.70
N TRP A 499 -24.16 -13.07 -23.55
CA TRP A 499 -24.65 -12.31 -22.40
C TRP A 499 -23.58 -11.36 -21.85
N ALA A 500 -22.36 -11.85 -21.61
CA ALA A 500 -21.25 -10.99 -21.15
C ALA A 500 -21.02 -9.79 -22.10
N THR A 501 -20.99 -10.08 -23.40
CA THR A 501 -20.82 -9.09 -24.48
C THR A 501 -21.97 -8.09 -24.51
N GLY A 502 -23.22 -8.57 -24.37
CA GLY A 502 -24.40 -7.73 -24.37
C GLY A 502 -24.45 -6.76 -23.19
N VAL A 503 -24.17 -7.25 -21.98
CA VAL A 503 -24.10 -6.40 -20.78
C VAL A 503 -22.95 -5.39 -20.91
N ALA A 504 -21.77 -5.81 -21.38
CA ALA A 504 -20.64 -4.91 -21.60
C ALA A 504 -20.95 -3.80 -22.62
N ASN A 505 -21.61 -4.15 -23.73
CA ASN A 505 -22.00 -3.16 -24.76
C ASN A 505 -23.04 -2.18 -24.23
N MET A 506 -23.99 -2.62 -23.40
CA MET A 506 -24.94 -1.72 -22.76
C MET A 506 -24.25 -0.82 -21.74
N ALA A 507 -23.44 -1.38 -20.84
CA ALA A 507 -22.79 -0.62 -19.79
C ALA A 507 -21.76 0.41 -20.30
N THR A 508 -21.18 0.18 -21.48
CA THR A 508 -20.22 1.11 -22.13
C THR A 508 -20.88 2.12 -23.08
N ALA A 509 -22.21 2.19 -23.12
CA ALA A 509 -22.95 3.13 -23.97
C ALA A 509 -24.18 3.77 -23.31
N HIS A 510 -24.67 3.25 -22.18
CA HIS A 510 -25.90 3.72 -21.55
C HIS A 510 -25.71 5.04 -20.79
N PRO A 511 -26.62 6.02 -20.91
CA PRO A 511 -26.52 7.31 -20.21
C PRO A 511 -26.56 7.17 -18.69
N ASP A 512 -27.25 6.15 -18.16
CA ASP A 512 -27.25 5.86 -16.72
C ASP A 512 -25.93 5.28 -16.21
N MET A 513 -24.94 5.04 -17.07
CA MET A 513 -23.60 4.56 -16.69
C MET A 513 -22.49 5.57 -16.98
N LEU A 514 -22.77 6.56 -17.84
CA LEU A 514 -21.76 7.42 -18.45
C LEU A 514 -22.16 8.88 -18.44
N SER A 515 -21.18 9.74 -18.21
CA SER A 515 -21.27 11.15 -18.52
C SER A 515 -21.46 11.41 -20.02
N GLY A 516 -21.79 12.65 -20.38
CA GLY A 516 -21.85 13.09 -21.78
C GLY A 516 -20.54 12.93 -22.56
N ASN A 517 -19.39 12.82 -21.88
CA ASN A 517 -18.09 12.57 -22.52
C ASN A 517 -17.73 11.06 -22.57
N GLY A 518 -18.62 10.18 -22.13
CA GLY A 518 -18.40 8.74 -22.11
C GLY A 518 -17.45 8.28 -20.99
N ILE A 519 -17.42 9.00 -19.87
CA ILE A 519 -16.66 8.63 -18.67
C ILE A 519 -17.62 8.01 -17.66
N LEU A 520 -17.18 6.94 -16.97
CA LEU A 520 -17.99 6.25 -15.98
C LEU A 520 -18.37 7.19 -14.84
N HIS A 521 -19.64 7.10 -14.44
CA HIS A 521 -20.07 7.48 -13.10
C HIS A 521 -20.42 6.25 -12.26
N TYR A 522 -20.33 6.33 -10.92
CA TYR A 522 -20.61 5.16 -10.06
C TYR A 522 -22.11 4.81 -10.01
N ASP A 523 -22.97 5.82 -10.10
CA ASP A 523 -24.43 5.75 -10.23
C ASP A 523 -25.00 6.92 -11.07
N PRO A 524 -26.29 6.88 -11.48
CA PRO A 524 -26.92 7.95 -12.27
C PRO A 524 -27.10 9.28 -11.52
N GLU A 525 -26.94 9.29 -10.19
CA GLU A 525 -27.08 10.46 -9.33
C GLU A 525 -25.75 11.22 -9.11
N GLU A 526 -24.61 10.68 -9.56
CA GLU A 526 -23.33 11.38 -9.66
C GLU A 526 -23.51 12.62 -10.55
N ASN A 527 -23.89 13.74 -9.93
CA ASN A 527 -24.20 14.96 -10.64
C ASN A 527 -22.92 15.65 -11.13
N THR A 528 -23.05 16.48 -12.16
CA THR A 528 -21.92 17.20 -12.79
C THR A 528 -21.23 18.23 -11.90
N ASP A 529 -21.74 18.48 -10.69
CA ASP A 529 -21.11 19.38 -9.70
C ASP A 529 -20.53 18.65 -8.47
N GLY A 530 -20.72 17.33 -8.36
CA GLY A 530 -20.20 16.46 -7.28
C GLY A 530 -20.67 16.83 -5.87
N LEU A 531 -21.79 17.56 -5.73
CA LEU A 531 -22.18 18.21 -4.46
C LEU A 531 -23.54 17.77 -3.90
N LYS A 532 -24.09 16.63 -4.33
CA LYS A 532 -25.37 16.19 -3.77
C LYS A 532 -25.34 15.53 -2.39
N ASP A 533 -24.18 15.27 -1.80
CA ASP A 533 -24.14 14.81 -0.41
C ASP A 533 -23.26 15.66 0.53
N ARG A 534 -23.87 16.68 1.11
CA ARG A 534 -23.29 17.47 2.22
C ARG A 534 -23.26 16.70 3.56
N ALA A 535 -23.77 15.45 3.61
CA ALA A 535 -23.95 14.71 4.86
C ALA A 535 -23.08 13.45 5.02
N ALA A 536 -22.50 12.89 3.96
CA ALA A 536 -21.76 11.63 4.05
C ALA A 536 -20.24 11.87 4.15
N ARG A 537 -19.71 11.78 5.38
CA ARG A 537 -18.28 11.92 5.70
C ARG A 537 -17.63 10.56 5.96
N TYR A 538 -17.77 9.63 5.04
CA TYR A 538 -17.17 8.30 5.15
C TYR A 538 -16.69 7.82 3.79
N PRO A 539 -15.77 6.85 3.76
CA PRO A 539 -15.42 6.13 2.55
C PRO A 539 -16.66 5.40 2.04
N GLU A 540 -17.28 5.98 1.01
CA GLU A 540 -18.43 5.37 0.38
C GLU A 540 -17.96 4.22 -0.50
N ASP A 541 -18.66 3.09 -0.39
CA ASP A 541 -18.49 1.89 -1.23
C ASP A 541 -18.37 2.22 -2.73
N GLY A 542 -19.09 3.28 -3.16
CA GLY A 542 -19.09 3.82 -4.52
C GLY A 542 -17.70 4.15 -5.08
N ALA A 543 -16.73 4.47 -4.23
CA ALA A 543 -15.38 4.87 -4.64
C ALA A 543 -14.65 3.78 -5.41
N ALA A 544 -14.91 2.51 -5.10
CA ALA A 544 -14.29 1.38 -5.79
C ALA A 544 -15.06 0.97 -7.07
N PHE A 545 -16.32 1.38 -7.24
CA PHE A 545 -17.21 0.74 -8.22
C PHE A 545 -16.73 0.85 -9.67
N LYS A 546 -16.21 2.02 -10.06
CA LYS A 546 -15.66 2.25 -11.40
C LYS A 546 -14.42 1.39 -11.67
N GLY A 547 -13.55 1.23 -10.67
CA GLY A 547 -12.38 0.33 -10.70
C GLY A 547 -12.78 -1.12 -10.94
N VAL A 548 -13.74 -1.61 -10.14
CA VAL A 548 -14.31 -2.95 -10.31
C VAL A 548 -14.83 -3.15 -11.73
N PHE A 549 -15.56 -2.18 -12.29
CA PHE A 549 -16.09 -2.27 -13.64
C PHE A 549 -14.98 -2.44 -14.69
N VAL A 550 -14.01 -1.53 -14.73
CA VAL A 550 -12.95 -1.55 -15.76
C VAL A 550 -12.08 -2.80 -15.65
N ARG A 551 -11.81 -3.29 -14.44
CA ARG A 551 -11.09 -4.55 -14.20
C ARG A 551 -11.80 -5.76 -14.82
N ASN A 552 -13.12 -5.84 -14.67
CA ASN A 552 -13.88 -6.96 -15.24
C ASN A 552 -14.13 -6.81 -16.75
N LEU A 553 -14.27 -5.58 -17.27
CA LEU A 553 -14.32 -5.34 -18.71
C LEU A 553 -12.99 -5.75 -19.37
N ARG A 554 -11.86 -5.48 -18.71
CA ARG A 554 -10.55 -5.98 -19.15
C ARG A 554 -10.49 -7.50 -19.20
N LEU A 555 -11.02 -8.19 -18.19
CA LEU A 555 -11.08 -9.65 -18.19
C LEU A 555 -11.86 -10.18 -19.40
N LEU A 556 -13.02 -9.59 -19.73
CA LEU A 556 -13.78 -9.98 -20.93
C LEU A 556 -13.00 -9.68 -22.22
N LEU A 557 -12.28 -8.54 -22.30
CA LEU A 557 -11.41 -8.22 -23.42
C LEU A 557 -10.27 -9.24 -23.58
N ASP A 558 -9.66 -9.67 -22.47
CA ASP A 558 -8.60 -10.71 -22.45
C ASP A 558 -9.15 -12.04 -22.96
N VAL A 559 -10.31 -12.47 -22.46
CA VAL A 559 -10.99 -13.69 -22.94
C VAL A 559 -11.31 -13.59 -24.43
N SER A 560 -11.86 -12.47 -24.88
CA SER A 560 -12.24 -12.26 -26.28
C SER A 560 -11.02 -12.24 -27.21
N THR A 561 -9.92 -11.66 -26.75
CA THR A 561 -8.62 -11.69 -27.46
C THR A 561 -8.08 -13.11 -27.56
N SER A 562 -8.13 -13.88 -26.46
CA SER A 562 -7.62 -15.26 -26.41
C SER A 562 -8.33 -16.21 -27.39
N ILE A 563 -9.57 -15.91 -27.76
CA ILE A 563 -10.37 -16.68 -28.72
C ILE A 563 -10.37 -16.08 -30.14
N GLY A 564 -9.53 -15.08 -30.42
CA GLY A 564 -9.38 -14.50 -31.75
C GLY A 564 -10.42 -13.43 -32.13
N HIS A 565 -11.15 -12.88 -31.16
CA HIS A 565 -12.18 -11.86 -31.36
C HIS A 565 -11.98 -10.63 -30.46
N PRO A 566 -10.82 -9.95 -30.53
CA PRO A 566 -10.57 -8.74 -29.73
C PRO A 566 -11.61 -7.66 -30.06
N ASN A 567 -12.10 -6.97 -29.03
CA ASN A 567 -13.09 -5.90 -29.19
C ASN A 567 -12.44 -4.52 -29.02
N SER A 568 -12.18 -3.84 -30.14
CA SER A 568 -11.52 -2.53 -30.14
C SER A 568 -12.34 -1.45 -29.43
N ARG A 569 -13.67 -1.57 -29.37
CA ARG A 569 -14.52 -0.59 -28.68
C ARG A 569 -14.33 -0.64 -27.17
N TRP A 570 -14.16 -1.84 -26.60
CA TRP A 570 -13.87 -1.99 -25.18
C TRP A 570 -12.45 -1.50 -24.85
N ALA A 571 -11.47 -1.78 -25.72
CA ALA A 571 -10.12 -1.25 -25.54
C ALA A 571 -10.10 0.29 -25.58
N GLU A 572 -10.80 0.90 -26.55
CA GLU A 572 -10.94 2.36 -26.64
C GLU A 572 -11.66 2.95 -25.43
N PHE A 573 -12.72 2.28 -24.95
CA PHE A 573 -13.44 2.69 -23.75
C PHE A 573 -12.52 2.72 -22.52
N LEU A 574 -11.76 1.65 -22.28
CA LEU A 574 -10.80 1.56 -21.17
C LEU A 574 -9.72 2.64 -21.25
N HIS A 575 -9.21 2.90 -22.45
CA HIS A 575 -8.26 3.96 -22.70
C HIS A 575 -8.84 5.34 -22.39
N ARG A 576 -10.09 5.59 -22.79
CA ARG A 576 -10.78 6.86 -22.54
C ARG A 576 -10.94 7.16 -21.05
N GLN A 577 -11.27 6.15 -20.24
CA GLN A 577 -11.35 6.31 -18.78
C GLN A 577 -10.01 6.77 -18.21
N THR A 578 -8.93 6.05 -18.54
CA THR A 578 -7.58 6.35 -18.03
C THR A 578 -7.06 7.69 -18.52
N ALA A 579 -7.34 8.06 -19.79
CA ALA A 579 -6.97 9.34 -20.34
C ALA A 579 -7.64 10.51 -19.62
N SER A 580 -8.93 10.36 -19.25
CA SER A 580 -9.64 11.39 -18.47
C SER A 580 -9.07 11.52 -17.06
N ILE A 581 -8.81 10.40 -16.37
CA ILE A 581 -8.19 10.39 -15.04
C ILE A 581 -6.87 11.16 -15.04
N VAL A 582 -6.00 10.88 -16.01
CA VAL A 582 -4.69 11.54 -16.14
C VAL A 582 -4.83 13.04 -16.42
N ALA A 583 -5.79 13.43 -17.26
CA ALA A 583 -5.97 14.81 -17.69
C ALA A 583 -6.66 15.68 -16.63
N ASN A 584 -7.62 15.13 -15.89
CA ASN A 584 -8.60 15.91 -15.15
C ASN A 584 -8.69 15.57 -13.66
N ASP A 585 -8.46 14.32 -13.25
CA ASP A 585 -8.68 13.83 -11.89
C ASP A 585 -7.37 13.51 -11.15
N ARG A 586 -6.37 14.39 -11.31
CA ARG A 586 -5.03 14.16 -10.77
C ARG A 586 -4.54 15.33 -9.93
N ALA A 587 -3.96 15.01 -8.79
CA ALA A 587 -3.19 15.93 -7.96
C ALA A 587 -1.71 15.53 -7.84
N GLY A 588 -0.92 16.49 -7.33
CA GLY A 588 0.50 16.41 -6.99
C GLY A 588 1.18 15.10 -7.38
N TRP A 589 1.05 14.11 -6.49
CA TRP A 589 1.86 12.89 -6.47
C TRP A 589 1.30 11.70 -7.29
N ALA A 590 0.33 11.94 -8.18
CA ALA A 590 -0.54 10.90 -8.75
C ALA A 590 -1.61 10.39 -7.77
N GLU A 591 -2.12 11.30 -6.95
CA GLU A 591 -3.37 11.09 -6.21
C GLU A 591 -4.54 11.25 -7.18
N PHE A 592 -5.52 10.34 -7.09
CA PHE A 592 -6.71 10.34 -7.93
C PHE A 592 -7.98 10.33 -7.09
N GLY A 593 -8.92 11.17 -7.49
CA GLY A 593 -10.18 11.36 -6.79
C GLY A 593 -11.27 10.43 -7.28
N PHE A 594 -12.46 10.76 -6.81
CA PHE A 594 -13.68 10.02 -7.10
C PHE A 594 -14.23 10.32 -8.51
N HIS A 595 -14.03 11.54 -9.01
CA HIS A 595 -14.61 12.05 -10.26
C HIS A 595 -13.60 12.04 -11.41
N TRP A 596 -13.63 11.00 -12.25
CA TRP A 596 -12.67 10.83 -13.35
C TRP A 596 -12.74 11.91 -14.45
N GLU A 597 -13.78 12.75 -14.47
CA GLU A 597 -13.87 13.94 -15.34
C GLU A 597 -13.25 15.20 -14.73
N GLY A 598 -12.87 15.15 -13.46
CA GLY A 598 -12.26 16.23 -12.72
C GLY A 598 -13.12 17.49 -12.54
N PRO A 599 -12.52 18.57 -12.00
CA PRO A 599 -11.17 18.60 -11.42
C PRO A 599 -11.09 17.77 -10.13
N ILE A 600 -9.92 17.20 -9.83
CA ILE A 600 -9.68 16.56 -8.52
C ILE A 600 -9.91 17.55 -7.38
N ARG A 601 -10.42 17.07 -6.25
CA ARG A 601 -10.65 17.88 -5.04
C ARG A 601 -9.79 17.37 -3.88
N LEU A 602 -8.77 18.15 -3.52
CA LEU A 602 -7.87 17.90 -2.39
C LEU A 602 -8.24 18.79 -1.19
N SER A 603 -8.37 18.26 0.02
CA SER A 603 -8.31 19.10 1.23
C SER A 603 -7.57 18.40 2.39
N PHE A 604 -6.38 18.94 2.72
CA PHE A 604 -5.54 18.55 3.86
C PHE A 604 -5.63 19.58 5.00
N ARG A 605 -6.83 20.02 5.41
CA ARG A 605 -6.93 20.88 6.61
C ARG A 605 -7.92 20.35 7.62
N VAL A 606 -7.33 19.96 8.75
CA VAL A 606 -7.96 19.69 10.05
C VAL A 606 -8.56 20.99 10.59
N SER A 607 -9.67 21.43 10.00
CA SER A 607 -10.73 22.24 10.61
C SER A 607 -11.64 22.65 9.47
N ASP A 608 -12.90 22.24 9.59
CA ASP A 608 -14.06 22.68 8.83
C ASP A 608 -14.67 21.61 7.92
N THR A 609 -15.98 21.70 7.88
CA THR A 609 -16.98 20.70 7.57
C THR A 609 -17.17 20.44 6.07
N GLU A 610 -16.08 20.35 5.30
CA GLU A 610 -16.14 20.18 3.83
C GLU A 610 -15.30 18.96 3.39
N GLY A 611 -15.98 18.00 2.76
CA GLY A 611 -15.48 16.65 2.47
C GLY A 611 -14.16 16.58 1.68
N SER A 612 -13.30 15.66 2.12
CA SER A 612 -12.13 15.17 1.37
C SER A 612 -12.59 14.09 0.39
N TYR A 613 -12.13 14.12 -0.87
CA TYR A 613 -12.60 13.23 -1.96
C TYR A 613 -11.54 12.23 -2.48
N VAL A 614 -10.38 12.14 -1.84
CA VAL A 614 -9.34 11.14 -2.16
C VAL A 614 -9.28 10.14 -1.02
N THR A 615 -9.61 8.89 -1.31
CA THR A 615 -9.47 7.75 -0.39
C THR A 615 -8.56 6.71 -1.03
N PHE A 616 -8.15 5.67 -0.28
CA PHE A 616 -7.43 4.58 -0.93
C PHE A 616 -8.32 3.84 -1.95
N ALA A 617 -9.65 3.87 -1.77
CA ALA A 617 -10.59 3.23 -2.69
C ALA A 617 -10.67 3.97 -4.03
N THR A 618 -10.70 5.31 -4.04
CA THR A 618 -10.60 6.09 -5.29
C THR A 618 -9.26 5.85 -5.98
N GLN A 619 -8.19 5.82 -5.19
CA GLN A 619 -6.85 5.51 -5.70
C GLN A 619 -6.78 4.09 -6.30
N ALA A 620 -7.35 3.09 -5.62
CA ALA A 620 -7.43 1.71 -6.12
C ALA A 620 -8.22 1.62 -7.43
N ALA A 621 -9.32 2.37 -7.55
CA ALA A 621 -10.10 2.44 -8.77
C ALA A 621 -9.30 3.03 -9.95
N ALA A 622 -8.47 4.06 -9.69
CA ALA A 622 -7.56 4.59 -10.70
C ALA A 622 -6.48 3.57 -11.10
N VAL A 623 -5.88 2.84 -10.14
CA VAL A 623 -4.94 1.75 -10.42
C VAL A 623 -5.59 0.66 -11.28
N ASP A 624 -6.83 0.27 -11.00
CA ASP A 624 -7.60 -0.65 -11.85
C ASP A 624 -7.80 -0.11 -13.27
N ALA A 625 -8.02 1.20 -13.45
CA ALA A 625 -8.10 1.81 -14.78
C ALA A 625 -6.77 1.72 -15.53
N PHE A 626 -5.64 2.03 -14.89
CA PHE A 626 -4.31 1.86 -15.49
C PHE A 626 -4.01 0.39 -15.84
N ASN A 627 -4.34 -0.55 -14.94
CA ASN A 627 -4.26 -1.99 -15.18
C ASN A 627 -5.06 -2.41 -16.42
N ALA A 628 -6.28 -1.89 -16.54
CA ALA A 628 -7.20 -2.24 -17.62
C ALA A 628 -6.81 -1.62 -18.97
N SER A 629 -6.32 -0.38 -18.97
CA SER A 629 -5.93 0.31 -20.21
C SER A 629 -4.58 -0.12 -20.76
N ALA A 630 -3.71 -0.76 -19.97
CA ALA A 630 -2.40 -1.21 -20.45
C ALA A 630 -2.57 -2.15 -21.66
N ILE A 631 -2.22 -1.64 -22.84
CA ILE A 631 -2.16 -2.42 -24.07
C ILE A 631 -0.91 -3.29 -23.92
N LEU A 632 -1.11 -4.59 -23.74
CA LEU A 632 -0.06 -5.60 -23.83
C LEU A 632 0.22 -5.88 -25.31
#